data_AF-A0A316F521-F1
#
_entry.id   AF-A0A316F521-F1
#
_cell.length_a   1.000
_cell.length_b   1.000
_cell.length_c   1.000
_cell.angle_alpha   90.00
_cell.angle_beta   90.00
_cell.angle_gamma   90.00
#
_symmetry.space_group_name_H-M   'P 1'
#
loop_
_entity.id
_entity.type
_entity.pdbx_description
1 polymer ?
#
loop_
_entity_poly.entity_id
_entity_poly.type
_entity_poly.pdbx_seq_one_letter_code
_entity_poly.pdbx_strand_id
1 'polypeptide(L)'
;MQRQRIFSWFAAITACVVLVALGGCNAMKLGYQQGDRLAYWWVDRYVDVSDAQEPPTREAIQRFFSWHRRQQLPEIATVLTRVKGEVAQPVNAAMVQQVQQDTQRLGRQAFENAVPDLADLLLTLTPEQTDRMQAKFDESNAKYRKEFLRGNEAARLDARFDKVMEYAKLIYGRFSTEQERAIRDAMGPYMQGADARYAQRVQRQKEWVALAKEVQSTHPPKPQVEQMLRRYADHWQRPGKDSNQAGVDLTVTIANLTTPEQKAHAVDRFQKWIDDTRSLIREGNNGAPSQASNN
;
A
#
# COMPACT_ATOMS: atom_id res chain seq x y z
N MET A 1 4.04 -35.55 -14.79
CA MET A 1 4.20 -34.90 -16.10
C MET A 1 3.62 -33.50 -16.07
N GLN A 2 4.42 -32.46 -15.83
CA GLN A 2 4.02 -31.05 -16.07
C GLN A 2 5.25 -30.11 -16.10
N ARG A 3 6.40 -30.63 -16.58
CA ARG A 3 7.69 -29.91 -16.62
C ARG A 3 8.05 -29.28 -17.98
N GLN A 4 7.12 -29.22 -18.93
CA GLN A 4 7.40 -28.79 -20.31
C GLN A 4 6.82 -27.42 -20.72
N ARG A 5 6.40 -26.55 -19.80
CA ARG A 5 5.93 -25.19 -20.15
C ARG A 5 6.90 -24.06 -19.76
N ILE A 6 8.16 -24.37 -19.45
CA ILE A 6 9.14 -23.41 -18.94
C ILE A 6 9.82 -22.62 -20.08
N PHE A 7 9.83 -23.13 -21.32
CA PHE A 7 10.59 -22.49 -22.41
C PHE A 7 9.81 -21.52 -23.31
N SER A 8 8.50 -21.32 -23.07
CA SER A 8 7.69 -20.31 -23.79
C SER A 8 7.37 -19.07 -22.95
N TRP A 9 7.78 -19.05 -21.67
CA TRP A 9 7.59 -17.91 -20.77
C TRP A 9 8.75 -16.92 -20.83
N PHE A 10 9.97 -17.37 -21.16
CA PHE A 10 11.12 -16.45 -21.24
C PHE A 10 11.00 -15.45 -22.38
N ALA A 11 10.44 -15.82 -23.55
CA ALA A 11 10.21 -14.85 -24.64
C ALA A 11 9.11 -13.82 -24.29
N ALA A 12 8.05 -14.23 -23.57
CA ALA A 12 6.98 -13.34 -23.12
C ALA A 12 7.40 -12.46 -21.93
N ILE A 13 8.19 -12.99 -21.00
CA ILE A 13 8.78 -12.24 -19.88
C ILE A 13 9.81 -11.24 -20.40
N THR A 14 10.68 -11.62 -21.36
CA THR A 14 11.62 -10.69 -21.96
C THR A 14 10.91 -9.59 -22.77
N ALA A 15 9.82 -9.90 -23.49
CA ALA A 15 9.00 -8.89 -24.17
C ALA A 15 8.26 -7.96 -23.18
N CYS A 16 7.73 -8.48 -22.08
CA CYS A 16 7.11 -7.68 -21.01
C CYS A 16 8.14 -6.84 -20.24
N VAL A 17 9.33 -7.36 -19.97
CA VAL A 17 10.43 -6.63 -19.31
C VAL A 17 10.93 -5.50 -20.22
N VAL A 18 11.00 -5.70 -21.53
CA VAL A 18 11.36 -4.65 -22.50
C VAL A 18 10.26 -3.60 -22.65
N LEU A 19 8.98 -3.97 -22.63
CA LEU A 19 7.85 -3.01 -22.64
C LEU A 19 7.73 -2.21 -21.34
N VAL A 20 8.03 -2.82 -20.19
CA VAL A 20 8.06 -2.12 -18.88
C VAL A 20 9.31 -1.23 -18.76
N ALA A 21 10.44 -1.63 -19.32
CA ALA A 21 11.66 -0.82 -19.36
C ALA A 21 11.52 0.44 -20.24
N LEU A 22 10.67 0.39 -21.29
CA LEU A 22 10.31 1.55 -22.10
C LEU A 22 9.13 2.36 -21.52
N GLY A 23 8.40 1.80 -20.55
CA GLY A 23 7.15 2.34 -19.99
C GLY A 23 7.26 2.89 -18.58
N GLY A 24 8.41 3.43 -18.17
CA GLY A 24 8.72 3.85 -16.79
C GLY A 24 7.77 4.86 -16.12
N CYS A 25 6.77 5.40 -16.83
CA CYS A 25 5.69 6.24 -16.28
C CYS A 25 4.27 5.69 -16.54
N ASN A 26 4.08 4.58 -17.26
CA ASN A 26 2.73 4.14 -17.65
C ASN A 26 2.17 3.01 -16.75
N ALA A 27 3.01 2.27 -16.02
CA ALA A 27 2.54 1.13 -15.23
C ALA A 27 1.67 1.55 -14.02
N MET A 28 2.04 2.62 -13.32
CA MET A 28 1.25 3.13 -12.19
C MET A 28 -0.08 3.70 -12.68
N LYS A 29 -0.04 4.53 -13.72
CA LYS A 29 -1.23 5.09 -14.37
C LYS A 29 -2.16 4.00 -14.88
N LEU A 30 -1.66 3.03 -15.66
CA LEU A 30 -2.44 1.91 -16.17
C LEU A 30 -3.02 1.06 -15.03
N GLY A 31 -2.23 0.79 -13.98
CA GLY A 31 -2.71 0.07 -12.80
C GLY A 31 -3.84 0.81 -12.09
N TYR A 32 -3.72 2.13 -11.93
CA TYR A 32 -4.74 2.97 -11.31
C TYR A 32 -6.00 3.12 -12.20
N GLN A 33 -5.85 3.15 -13.52
CA GLN A 33 -6.98 3.15 -14.46
C GLN A 33 -7.80 1.87 -14.38
N GLN A 34 -7.17 0.74 -14.04
CA GLN A 34 -7.84 -0.53 -13.72
C GLN A 34 -8.12 -0.68 -12.21
N GLY A 35 -7.95 0.40 -11.44
CA GLY A 35 -7.90 0.36 -9.98
C GLY A 35 -9.21 -0.07 -9.34
N ASP A 36 -10.34 0.31 -9.93
CA ASP A 36 -11.68 -0.12 -9.50
C ASP A 36 -11.87 -1.63 -9.64
N ARG A 37 -11.49 -2.20 -10.78
CA ARG A 37 -11.52 -3.64 -11.04
C ARG A 37 -10.57 -4.40 -10.13
N LEU A 38 -9.35 -3.88 -9.93
CA LEU A 38 -8.36 -4.50 -9.04
C LEU A 38 -8.80 -4.44 -7.57
N ALA A 39 -9.39 -3.32 -7.14
CA ALA A 39 -9.97 -3.19 -5.81
C ALA A 39 -11.13 -4.16 -5.61
N TYR A 40 -12.03 -4.29 -6.61
CA TYR A 40 -13.12 -5.27 -6.55
C TYR A 40 -12.59 -6.69 -6.42
N TRP A 41 -11.65 -7.09 -7.27
CA TRP A 41 -11.03 -8.42 -7.19
C TRP A 41 -10.33 -8.67 -5.85
N TRP A 42 -9.75 -7.63 -5.26
CA TRP A 42 -9.17 -7.73 -3.93
C TRP A 42 -10.26 -7.94 -2.87
N VAL A 43 -11.36 -7.18 -2.88
CA VAL A 43 -12.48 -7.38 -1.94
C VAL A 43 -13.07 -8.77 -2.09
N ASP A 44 -13.38 -9.18 -3.32
CA ASP A 44 -13.93 -10.49 -3.66
C ASP A 44 -13.05 -11.66 -3.19
N ARG A 45 -11.73 -11.51 -3.31
CA ARG A 45 -10.79 -12.53 -2.81
C ARG A 45 -10.96 -12.82 -1.32
N TYR A 46 -11.29 -11.81 -0.51
CA TYR A 46 -11.46 -11.95 0.95
C TYR A 46 -12.91 -12.24 1.35
N VAL A 47 -13.87 -11.60 0.71
CA VAL A 47 -15.28 -11.63 1.10
C VAL A 47 -16.07 -12.72 0.37
N ASP A 48 -15.69 -13.08 -0.86
CA ASP A 48 -16.56 -13.83 -1.80
C ASP A 48 -17.84 -13.06 -2.06
N VAL A 49 -17.74 -11.96 -2.81
CA VAL A 49 -18.85 -11.02 -2.99
C VAL A 49 -19.99 -11.74 -3.70
N SER A 50 -21.16 -11.80 -3.06
CA SER A 50 -22.34 -12.47 -3.63
C SER A 50 -22.99 -11.63 -4.74
N ASP A 51 -23.85 -12.25 -5.56
CA ASP A 51 -24.60 -11.56 -6.61
C ASP A 51 -25.39 -10.34 -6.10
N ALA A 52 -25.90 -10.41 -4.86
CA ALA A 52 -26.62 -9.31 -4.23
C ALA A 52 -25.69 -8.20 -3.72
N GLN A 53 -24.46 -8.53 -3.34
CA GLN A 53 -23.45 -7.57 -2.86
C GLN A 53 -22.65 -6.94 -4.01
N GLU A 54 -22.59 -7.56 -5.18
CA GLU A 54 -21.75 -7.12 -6.30
C GLU A 54 -22.08 -5.70 -6.77
N PRO A 55 -23.34 -5.36 -7.15
CA PRO A 55 -23.67 -4.01 -7.60
C PRO A 55 -23.31 -2.91 -6.57
N PRO A 56 -23.76 -2.98 -5.29
CA PRO A 56 -23.41 -1.93 -4.33
C PRO A 56 -21.91 -1.87 -4.02
N THR A 57 -21.20 -3.00 -4.05
CA THR A 57 -19.73 -3.02 -3.87
C THR A 57 -19.01 -2.32 -5.01
N ARG A 58 -19.41 -2.56 -6.26
CA ARG A 58 -18.82 -1.87 -7.42
C ARG A 58 -19.06 -0.37 -7.37
N GLU A 59 -20.28 0.04 -7.05
CA GLU A 59 -20.62 1.46 -6.93
C GLU A 59 -19.84 2.15 -5.81
N ALA A 60 -19.69 1.51 -4.64
CA ALA A 60 -18.88 2.01 -3.54
C ALA A 60 -17.43 2.25 -3.97
N ILE A 61 -16.82 1.29 -4.66
CA ILE A 61 -15.46 1.42 -5.19
C ILE A 61 -15.37 2.57 -6.20
N GLN A 62 -16.34 2.71 -7.10
CA GLN A 62 -16.37 3.83 -8.06
C GLN A 62 -16.50 5.19 -7.35
N ARG A 63 -17.37 5.31 -6.34
CA ARG A 63 -17.50 6.51 -5.51
C ARG A 63 -16.17 6.85 -4.84
N PHE A 64 -15.51 5.86 -4.22
CA PHE A 64 -14.21 6.03 -3.59
C PHE A 64 -13.16 6.54 -4.58
N PHE A 65 -13.01 5.92 -5.75
CA PHE A 65 -12.02 6.33 -6.75
C PHE A 65 -12.33 7.71 -7.36
N SER A 66 -13.61 8.08 -7.47
CA SER A 66 -14.04 9.41 -7.90
C SER A 66 -13.69 10.49 -6.86
N TRP A 67 -13.90 10.21 -5.57
CA TRP A 67 -13.45 11.06 -4.48
C TRP A 67 -11.93 11.16 -4.44
N HIS A 68 -11.22 10.02 -4.52
CA HIS A 68 -9.78 9.95 -4.42
C HIS A 68 -9.10 10.81 -5.50
N ARG A 69 -9.59 10.76 -6.75
CA ARG A 69 -9.08 11.61 -7.84
C ARG A 69 -9.29 13.10 -7.58
N ARG A 70 -10.47 13.48 -7.10
CA ARG A 70 -10.88 14.89 -6.95
C ARG A 70 -10.30 15.56 -5.71
N GLN A 71 -10.20 14.82 -4.60
CA GLN A 71 -9.87 15.37 -3.30
C GLN A 71 -8.47 14.94 -2.83
N GLN A 72 -8.16 13.64 -2.88
CA GLN A 72 -6.94 13.13 -2.24
C GLN A 72 -5.70 13.17 -3.13
N LEU A 73 -5.81 12.92 -4.45
CA LEU A 73 -4.69 13.01 -5.38
C LEU A 73 -4.03 14.41 -5.39
N PRO A 74 -4.76 15.54 -5.34
CA PRO A 74 -4.14 16.86 -5.17
C PRO A 74 -3.28 16.98 -3.92
N GLU A 75 -3.74 16.45 -2.78
CA GLU A 75 -2.94 16.43 -1.54
C GLU A 75 -1.69 15.54 -1.68
N ILE A 76 -1.82 14.37 -2.31
CA ILE A 76 -0.70 13.48 -2.61
C ILE A 76 0.32 14.19 -3.51
N ALA A 77 -0.12 14.92 -4.54
CA ALA A 77 0.78 15.69 -5.40
C ALA A 77 1.59 16.75 -4.63
N THR A 78 0.96 17.40 -3.64
CA THR A 78 1.64 18.35 -2.74
C THR A 78 2.72 17.66 -1.91
N VAL A 79 2.42 16.50 -1.30
CA VAL A 79 3.39 15.71 -0.53
C VAL A 79 4.54 15.25 -1.44
N LEU A 80 4.25 14.70 -2.61
CA LEU A 80 5.26 14.28 -3.58
C LEU A 80 6.17 15.44 -4.02
N THR A 81 5.60 16.63 -4.23
CA THR A 81 6.36 17.84 -4.59
C THR A 81 7.32 18.24 -3.48
N ARG A 82 6.89 18.19 -2.22
CA ARG A 82 7.78 18.46 -1.08
C ARG A 82 8.91 17.43 -1.01
N VAL A 83 8.57 16.14 -1.06
CA VAL A 83 9.56 15.05 -0.95
C VAL A 83 10.57 15.10 -2.10
N LYS A 84 10.15 15.46 -3.32
CA LYS A 84 11.05 15.70 -4.45
C LYS A 84 12.15 16.72 -4.09
N GLY A 85 11.81 17.79 -3.39
CA GLY A 85 12.77 18.80 -2.92
C GLY A 85 13.68 18.27 -1.81
N GLU A 86 13.13 17.52 -0.86
CA GLU A 86 13.86 16.94 0.27
C GLU A 86 14.93 15.93 -0.19
N VAL A 87 14.59 15.04 -1.13
CA VAL A 87 15.54 13.99 -1.60
C VAL A 87 16.71 14.53 -2.42
N ALA A 88 16.64 15.77 -2.89
CA ALA A 88 17.75 16.45 -3.56
C ALA A 88 18.84 16.91 -2.58
N GLN A 89 18.56 16.91 -1.27
CA GLN A 89 19.44 17.41 -0.20
C GLN A 89 19.85 16.26 0.75
N PRO A 90 20.71 16.50 1.75
CA PRO A 90 20.87 15.57 2.86
C PRO A 90 19.53 15.37 3.60
N VAL A 91 19.13 14.11 3.79
CA VAL A 91 17.85 13.76 4.42
C VAL A 91 18.06 13.59 5.91
N ASN A 92 17.16 14.13 6.74
CA ASN A 92 17.19 13.95 8.20
C ASN A 92 15.96 13.18 8.71
N ALA A 93 16.01 12.77 9.99
CA ALA A 93 14.93 11.99 10.60
C ALA A 93 13.58 12.72 10.60
N ALA A 94 13.58 14.05 10.80
CA ALA A 94 12.35 14.84 10.83
C ALA A 94 11.63 14.83 9.48
N MET A 95 12.36 14.89 8.36
CA MET A 95 11.80 14.76 7.01
C MET A 95 11.12 13.39 6.81
N VAL A 96 11.80 12.31 7.20
CA VAL A 96 11.23 10.95 7.07
C VAL A 96 9.99 10.78 7.96
N GLN A 97 10.04 11.28 9.20
CA GLN A 97 8.89 11.26 10.11
C GLN A 97 7.71 12.08 9.57
N GLN A 98 7.97 13.22 8.93
CA GLN A 98 6.92 14.02 8.29
C GLN A 98 6.23 13.23 7.17
N VAL A 99 6.99 12.51 6.32
CA VAL A 99 6.41 11.65 5.27
C VAL A 99 5.57 10.51 5.87
N GLN A 100 6.00 9.92 6.99
CA GLN A 100 5.20 8.91 7.69
C GLN A 100 3.88 9.50 8.22
N GLN A 101 3.92 10.70 8.80
CA GLN A 101 2.73 11.40 9.29
C GLN A 101 1.76 11.74 8.15
N ASP A 102 2.27 12.21 7.01
CA ASP A 102 1.44 12.48 5.83
C ASP A 102 0.77 11.21 5.31
N THR A 103 1.52 10.11 5.24
CA THR A 103 0.99 8.82 4.79
C THR A 103 -0.11 8.31 5.74
N GLN A 104 0.07 8.45 7.05
CA GLN A 104 -0.94 8.09 8.05
C GLN A 104 -2.19 8.97 7.94
N ARG A 105 -2.01 10.28 7.78
CA ARG A 105 -3.11 11.25 7.63
C ARG A 105 -3.92 10.98 6.37
N LEU A 106 -3.27 10.79 5.22
CA LEU A 106 -3.91 10.43 3.96
C LEU A 106 -4.64 9.09 4.07
N GLY A 107 -4.02 8.10 4.71
CA GLY A 107 -4.66 6.81 5.00
C GLY A 107 -5.92 6.93 5.86
N ARG A 108 -5.90 7.77 6.92
CA ARG A 108 -7.08 8.06 7.75
C ARG A 108 -8.19 8.69 6.94
N GLN A 109 -7.89 9.73 6.14
CA GLN A 109 -8.89 10.40 5.30
C GLN A 109 -9.53 9.43 4.30
N ALA A 110 -8.72 8.57 3.67
CA ALA A 110 -9.21 7.55 2.75
C ALA A 110 -10.13 6.56 3.45
N PHE A 111 -9.72 6.07 4.63
CA PHE A 111 -10.54 5.15 5.41
C PHE A 111 -11.86 5.80 5.84
N GLU A 112 -11.83 7.03 6.37
CA GLU A 112 -13.03 7.78 6.76
C GLU A 112 -14.00 7.95 5.59
N ASN A 113 -13.51 8.28 4.40
CA ASN A 113 -14.35 8.37 3.21
C ASN A 113 -15.00 7.04 2.82
N ALA A 114 -14.34 5.91 3.11
CA ALA A 114 -14.86 4.57 2.84
C ALA A 114 -15.78 4.03 3.94
N VAL A 115 -15.86 4.66 5.12
CA VAL A 115 -16.61 4.15 6.29
C VAL A 115 -18.08 3.86 5.97
N PRO A 116 -18.87 4.75 5.33
CA PRO A 116 -20.28 4.50 5.08
C PRO A 116 -20.51 3.27 4.19
N ASP A 117 -19.69 3.12 3.14
CA ASP A 117 -19.77 2.00 2.19
C ASP A 117 -19.27 0.69 2.81
N LEU A 118 -18.21 0.74 3.63
CA LEU A 118 -17.72 -0.40 4.39
C LEU A 118 -18.76 -0.87 5.41
N ALA A 119 -19.46 0.05 6.07
CA ALA A 119 -20.52 -0.28 7.01
C ALA A 119 -21.67 -1.03 6.32
N ASP A 120 -22.08 -0.58 5.14
CA ASP A 120 -23.10 -1.27 4.34
C ASP A 120 -22.65 -2.69 3.97
N LEU A 121 -21.42 -2.87 3.49
CA LEU A 121 -20.91 -4.20 3.16
C LEU A 121 -20.85 -5.10 4.40
N LEU A 122 -20.32 -4.62 5.53
CA LEU A 122 -20.21 -5.38 6.78
C LEU A 122 -21.57 -5.88 7.29
N LEU A 123 -22.62 -5.06 7.16
CA LEU A 123 -23.98 -5.42 7.56
C LEU A 123 -24.60 -6.55 6.72
N THR A 124 -24.05 -6.80 5.53
CA THR A 124 -24.54 -7.85 4.61
C THR A 124 -23.74 -9.14 4.69
N LEU A 125 -22.66 -9.20 5.49
CA LEU A 125 -21.80 -10.37 5.53
C LEU A 125 -22.53 -11.59 6.08
N THR A 126 -22.22 -12.77 5.55
CA THR A 126 -22.65 -14.05 6.13
C THR A 126 -21.57 -14.64 7.05
N PRO A 127 -21.91 -15.60 7.94
CA PRO A 127 -20.91 -16.33 8.72
C PRO A 127 -19.79 -16.91 7.85
N GLU A 128 -20.15 -17.54 6.72
CA GLU A 128 -19.19 -18.16 5.78
C GLU A 128 -18.22 -17.12 5.19
N GLN A 129 -18.69 -15.91 4.89
CA GLN A 129 -17.85 -14.83 4.39
C GLN A 129 -16.85 -14.33 5.46
N THR A 130 -17.29 -14.22 6.72
CA THR A 130 -16.38 -13.86 7.82
C THR A 130 -15.33 -14.94 8.11
N ASP A 131 -15.70 -16.22 8.02
CA ASP A 131 -14.78 -17.34 8.20
C ASP A 131 -13.79 -17.46 7.04
N ARG A 132 -14.24 -17.23 5.80
CA ARG A 132 -13.36 -17.14 4.63
C ARG A 132 -12.36 -16.00 4.78
N MET A 133 -12.80 -14.82 5.23
CA MET A 133 -11.93 -13.67 5.45
C MET A 133 -10.81 -14.02 6.44
N GLN A 134 -11.15 -14.68 7.55
CA GLN A 134 -10.17 -15.21 8.51
C GLN A 134 -9.18 -16.17 7.86
N ALA A 135 -9.66 -17.17 7.10
CA ALA A 135 -8.80 -18.12 6.41
C ALA A 135 -7.84 -17.44 5.41
N LYS A 136 -8.29 -16.39 4.71
CA LYS A 136 -7.44 -15.60 3.80
C LYS A 136 -6.37 -14.81 4.54
N PHE A 137 -6.67 -14.26 5.71
CA PHE A 137 -5.64 -13.65 6.56
C PHE A 137 -4.62 -14.69 7.05
N ASP A 138 -5.07 -15.88 7.47
CA ASP A 138 -4.17 -16.94 7.92
C ASP A 138 -3.26 -17.44 6.80
N GLU A 139 -3.79 -17.60 5.57
CA GLU A 139 -3.00 -17.92 4.38
C GLU A 139 -1.94 -16.85 4.10
N SER A 140 -2.33 -15.57 4.16
CA SER A 140 -1.45 -14.41 3.97
C SER A 140 -0.33 -14.36 5.03
N ASN A 141 -0.67 -14.65 6.28
CA ASN A 141 0.26 -14.67 7.40
C ASN A 141 1.24 -15.85 7.32
N ALA A 142 0.79 -17.02 6.89
CA ALA A 142 1.66 -18.17 6.64
C ALA A 142 2.70 -17.86 5.55
N LYS A 143 2.28 -17.19 4.46
CA LYS A 143 3.18 -16.72 3.40
C LYS A 143 4.19 -15.71 3.93
N TYR A 144 3.75 -14.70 4.68
CA TYR A 144 4.63 -13.70 5.28
C TYR A 144 5.66 -14.33 6.20
N ARG A 145 5.26 -15.24 7.09
CA ARG A 145 6.19 -15.95 7.98
C ARG A 145 7.19 -16.76 7.20
N LYS A 146 6.76 -17.46 6.14
CA LYS A 146 7.65 -18.25 5.30
C LYS A 146 8.71 -17.39 4.62
N GLU A 147 8.34 -16.20 4.15
CA GLU A 147 9.24 -15.28 3.45
C GLU A 147 10.20 -14.56 4.41
N PHE A 148 9.70 -14.09 5.56
CA PHE A 148 10.45 -13.11 6.36
C PHE A 148 10.85 -13.54 7.77
N LEU A 149 10.23 -14.60 8.32
CA LEU A 149 10.42 -15.01 9.72
C LEU A 149 10.86 -16.47 9.86
N ARG A 150 10.97 -17.23 8.77
CA ARG A 150 11.53 -18.59 8.78
C ARG A 150 13.05 -18.54 8.59
N GLY A 151 13.72 -19.61 9.03
CA GLY A 151 15.17 -19.74 8.92
C GLY A 151 15.93 -19.07 10.06
N ASN A 152 17.26 -19.13 9.94
CA ASN A 152 18.19 -18.46 10.84
C ASN A 152 18.23 -16.94 10.60
N GLU A 153 18.93 -16.21 11.45
CA GLU A 153 19.02 -14.74 11.40
C GLU A 153 19.52 -14.23 10.05
N ALA A 154 20.54 -14.89 9.46
CA ALA A 154 21.10 -14.53 8.17
C ALA A 154 20.05 -14.61 7.04
N ALA A 155 19.28 -15.71 6.98
CA ALA A 155 18.23 -15.87 5.96
C ALA A 155 17.10 -14.84 6.10
N ARG A 156 16.74 -14.46 7.34
CA ARG A 156 15.76 -13.39 7.60
C ARG A 156 16.28 -12.03 7.16
N LEU A 157 17.56 -11.75 7.43
CA LEU A 157 18.24 -10.54 6.97
C LEU A 157 18.26 -10.47 5.45
N ASP A 158 18.62 -11.55 4.75
CA ASP A 158 18.62 -11.62 3.28
C ASP A 158 17.25 -11.25 2.69
N ALA A 159 16.19 -11.94 3.14
CA ALA A 159 14.84 -11.69 2.64
C ALA A 159 14.36 -10.25 2.89
N ARG A 160 14.78 -9.64 4.02
CA ARG A 160 14.46 -8.23 4.31
C ARG A 160 15.31 -7.26 3.52
N PHE A 161 16.60 -7.55 3.35
CA PHE A 161 17.52 -6.76 2.57
C PHE A 161 17.05 -6.66 1.12
N ASP A 162 16.65 -7.79 0.52
CA ASP A 162 16.09 -7.80 -0.84
C ASP A 162 14.91 -6.85 -1.00
N LYS A 163 13.99 -6.81 -0.02
CA LYS A 163 12.85 -5.88 -0.02
C LYS A 163 13.25 -4.43 0.19
N VAL A 164 14.18 -4.15 1.10
CA VAL A 164 14.70 -2.79 1.27
C VAL A 164 15.37 -2.31 -0.02
N MET A 165 16.17 -3.16 -0.66
CA MET A 165 16.85 -2.82 -1.91
C MET A 165 15.89 -2.69 -3.09
N GLU A 166 14.82 -3.48 -3.15
CA GLU A 166 13.75 -3.31 -4.16
C GLU A 166 13.19 -1.88 -4.13
N TYR A 167 12.82 -1.37 -2.95
CA TYR A 167 12.31 -0.01 -2.80
C TYR A 167 13.39 1.07 -2.96
N ALA A 168 14.58 0.85 -2.42
CA ALA A 168 15.69 1.79 -2.55
C ALA A 168 16.07 1.97 -4.03
N LYS A 169 16.14 0.87 -4.79
CA LYS A 169 16.48 0.88 -6.22
C LYS A 169 15.38 1.52 -7.08
N LEU A 170 14.11 1.38 -6.69
CA LEU A 170 13.01 2.07 -7.34
C LEU A 170 13.18 3.60 -7.28
N ILE A 171 13.62 4.11 -6.12
CA ILE A 171 13.77 5.55 -5.87
C ILE A 171 15.12 6.06 -6.41
N TYR A 172 16.23 5.47 -5.99
CA TYR A 172 17.58 6.03 -6.21
C TYR A 172 18.34 5.37 -7.37
N GLY A 173 17.80 4.32 -8.00
CA GLY A 173 18.46 3.61 -9.09
C GLY A 173 19.43 2.53 -8.59
N ARG A 174 20.51 2.26 -9.32
CA ARG A 174 21.45 1.18 -8.96
C ARG A 174 22.34 1.59 -7.79
N PHE A 175 22.64 0.64 -6.91
CA PHE A 175 23.59 0.81 -5.80
C PHE A 175 24.88 0.01 -6.09
N SER A 176 26.03 0.50 -5.63
CA SER A 176 27.29 -0.24 -5.69
C SER A 176 27.34 -1.36 -4.64
N THR A 177 28.26 -2.31 -4.81
CA THR A 177 28.49 -3.39 -3.82
C THR A 177 28.83 -2.85 -2.44
N GLU A 178 29.59 -1.75 -2.38
CA GLU A 178 29.99 -1.09 -1.13
C GLU A 178 28.78 -0.43 -0.45
N GLN A 179 27.91 0.24 -1.21
CA GLN A 179 26.68 0.82 -0.67
C GLN A 179 25.73 -0.28 -0.18
N GLU A 180 25.56 -1.36 -0.94
CA GLU A 180 24.74 -2.51 -0.56
C GLU A 180 25.23 -3.16 0.74
N ARG A 181 26.56 -3.31 0.90
CA ARG A 181 27.16 -3.79 2.15
C ARG A 181 26.88 -2.84 3.31
N ALA A 182 27.12 -1.54 3.14
CA ALA A 182 26.87 -0.54 4.18
C ALA A 182 25.39 -0.51 4.63
N ILE A 183 24.45 -0.62 3.68
CA ILE A 183 23.02 -0.71 3.98
C ILE A 183 22.73 -1.98 4.79
N ARG A 184 23.26 -3.12 4.35
CA ARG A 184 23.06 -4.41 5.03
C ARG A 184 23.56 -4.38 6.47
N ASP A 185 24.74 -3.81 6.71
CA ASP A 185 25.33 -3.69 8.05
C ASP A 185 24.48 -2.77 8.96
N ALA A 186 23.83 -1.76 8.40
CA ALA A 186 22.93 -0.86 9.14
C ALA A 186 21.55 -1.47 9.48
N MET A 187 21.21 -2.66 8.96
CA MET A 187 19.87 -3.26 9.16
C MET A 187 19.66 -3.89 10.54
N GLY A 188 20.71 -4.10 11.34
CA GLY A 188 20.62 -4.80 12.64
C GLY A 188 19.47 -4.32 13.53
N PRO A 189 19.41 -3.02 13.91
CA PRO A 189 18.31 -2.48 14.72
C PRO A 189 16.93 -2.63 14.07
N TYR A 190 16.83 -2.48 12.75
CA TYR A 190 15.58 -2.65 12.01
C TYR A 190 15.06 -4.11 12.09
N MET A 191 15.97 -5.08 12.09
CA MET A 191 15.64 -6.50 12.16
C MET A 191 15.09 -6.92 13.53
N GLN A 192 15.52 -6.27 14.62
CA GLN A 192 15.04 -6.57 15.97
C GLN A 192 13.52 -6.38 16.12
N GLY A 193 12.91 -5.45 15.37
CA GLY A 193 11.47 -5.21 15.37
C GLY A 193 10.65 -6.15 14.47
N ALA A 194 11.23 -7.17 13.83
CA ALA A 194 10.54 -7.99 12.83
C ALA A 194 9.35 -8.78 13.42
N ASP A 195 9.55 -9.46 14.55
CA ASP A 195 8.51 -10.26 15.20
C ASP A 195 7.40 -9.37 15.79
N ALA A 196 7.75 -8.22 16.38
CA ALA A 196 6.77 -7.26 16.90
C ALA A 196 5.86 -6.68 15.79
N ARG A 197 6.45 -6.32 14.63
CA ARG A 197 5.68 -5.86 13.45
C ARG A 197 4.73 -6.93 12.93
N TYR A 198 5.17 -8.20 12.94
CA TYR A 198 4.32 -9.30 12.55
C TYR A 198 3.18 -9.54 13.56
N ALA A 199 3.47 -9.47 14.86
CA ALA A 199 2.45 -9.59 15.90
C ALA A 199 1.38 -8.50 15.77
N GLN A 200 1.78 -7.24 15.54
CA GLN A 200 0.85 -6.12 15.27
C GLN A 200 -0.02 -6.37 14.04
N ARG A 201 0.56 -6.87 12.93
CA ARG A 201 -0.19 -7.25 11.73
C ARG A 201 -1.27 -8.28 12.05
N VAL A 202 -0.92 -9.36 12.76
CA VAL A 202 -1.85 -10.44 13.10
C VAL A 202 -2.94 -9.93 14.04
N GLN A 203 -2.58 -9.14 15.04
CA GLN A 203 -3.54 -8.58 16.00
C GLN A 203 -4.56 -7.67 15.30
N ARG A 204 -4.09 -6.80 14.40
CA ARG A 204 -4.96 -5.94 13.58
C ARG A 204 -5.97 -6.73 12.76
N GLN A 205 -5.53 -7.82 12.13
CA GLN A 205 -6.42 -8.68 11.34
C GLN A 205 -7.44 -9.43 12.21
N LYS A 206 -7.03 -9.93 13.38
CA LYS A 206 -7.94 -10.58 14.33
C LYS A 206 -9.03 -9.63 14.81
N GLU A 207 -8.66 -8.39 15.15
CA GLU A 207 -9.63 -7.38 15.57
C GLU A 207 -10.56 -6.97 14.43
N TRP A 208 -10.07 -6.90 13.18
CA TRP A 208 -10.92 -6.67 12.02
C TRP A 208 -11.96 -7.79 11.83
N VAL A 209 -11.54 -9.05 11.92
CA VAL A 209 -12.46 -10.20 11.81
C VAL A 209 -13.44 -10.22 12.99
N ALA A 210 -12.99 -9.91 14.20
CA ALA A 210 -13.86 -9.82 15.37
C ALA A 210 -14.93 -8.74 15.18
N LEU A 211 -14.55 -7.55 14.71
CA LEU A 211 -15.49 -6.48 14.36
C LEU A 211 -16.49 -6.93 13.29
N ALA A 212 -16.02 -7.58 12.22
CA ALA A 212 -16.89 -8.07 11.16
C ALA A 212 -17.91 -9.11 11.68
N LYS A 213 -17.46 -10.05 12.54
CA LYS A 213 -18.34 -11.05 13.18
C LYS A 213 -19.33 -10.43 14.15
N GLU A 214 -18.92 -9.41 14.90
CA GLU A 214 -19.81 -8.67 15.81
C GLU A 214 -20.92 -7.95 15.03
N VAL A 215 -20.56 -7.21 13.99
CA VAL A 215 -21.53 -6.52 13.11
C VAL A 215 -22.46 -7.52 12.45
N GLN A 216 -21.91 -8.63 11.93
CA GLN A 216 -22.67 -9.69 11.26
C GLN A 216 -23.65 -10.40 12.21
N SER A 217 -23.30 -10.61 13.48
CA SER A 217 -24.15 -11.34 14.43
C SER A 217 -25.17 -10.47 15.15
N THR A 218 -24.85 -9.20 15.39
CA THR A 218 -25.69 -8.29 16.18
C THR A 218 -26.52 -7.33 15.33
N HIS A 219 -26.18 -7.16 14.06
CA HIS A 219 -26.83 -6.24 13.10
C HIS A 219 -27.16 -4.85 13.72
N PRO A 220 -26.17 -4.15 14.29
CA PRO A 220 -26.42 -2.88 14.94
C PRO A 220 -26.80 -1.82 13.90
N PRO A 221 -27.46 -0.71 14.29
CA PRO A 221 -27.76 0.38 13.35
C PRO A 221 -26.49 0.89 12.64
N LYS A 222 -26.59 1.20 11.34
CA LYS A 222 -25.45 1.65 10.52
C LYS A 222 -24.57 2.72 11.20
N PRO A 223 -25.10 3.80 11.82
CA PRO A 223 -24.27 4.79 12.50
C PRO A 223 -23.37 4.22 13.61
N GLN A 224 -23.81 3.14 14.28
CA GLN A 224 -23.01 2.43 15.27
C GLN A 224 -21.89 1.64 14.60
N VAL A 225 -22.15 0.94 13.49
CA VAL A 225 -21.11 0.26 12.69
C VAL A 225 -20.04 1.24 12.24
N GLU A 226 -20.45 2.41 11.75
CA GLU A 226 -19.51 3.45 11.36
C GLU A 226 -18.64 3.93 12.54
N GLN A 227 -19.23 4.08 13.73
CA GLN A 227 -18.47 4.40 14.93
C GLN A 227 -17.48 3.30 15.32
N MET A 228 -17.87 2.03 15.20
CA MET A 228 -16.98 0.88 15.45
C MET A 228 -15.78 0.90 14.48
N LEU A 229 -16.04 1.15 13.19
CA LEU A 229 -14.99 1.29 12.18
C LEU A 229 -14.02 2.43 12.49
N ARG A 230 -14.54 3.60 12.88
CA ARG A 230 -13.72 4.76 13.29
C ARG A 230 -12.85 4.45 14.50
N ARG A 231 -13.41 3.81 15.53
CA ARG A 231 -12.65 3.38 16.73
C ARG A 231 -11.55 2.38 16.38
N TYR A 232 -11.85 1.41 15.52
CA TYR A 232 -10.84 0.47 15.02
C TYR A 232 -9.71 1.20 14.28
N ALA A 233 -10.04 2.16 13.41
CA ALA A 233 -9.03 2.96 12.72
C ALA A 233 -8.21 3.81 13.70
N ASP A 234 -8.81 4.43 14.70
CA ASP A 234 -8.12 5.22 15.72
C ASP A 234 -7.14 4.39 16.55
N HIS A 235 -7.54 3.17 16.92
CA HIS A 235 -6.69 2.24 17.66
C HIS A 235 -5.40 1.91 16.90
N TRP A 236 -5.51 1.64 15.59
CA TRP A 236 -4.39 1.18 14.76
C TRP A 236 -3.56 2.29 14.12
N GLN A 237 -3.87 3.55 14.40
CA GLN A 237 -3.17 4.69 13.81
C GLN A 237 -1.90 5.13 14.53
N ARG A 238 -1.66 4.64 15.75
CA ARG A 238 -0.42 4.89 16.48
C ARG A 238 0.49 3.68 16.35
N PRO A 239 1.45 3.65 15.40
CA PRO A 239 2.46 2.59 15.42
C PRO A 239 3.23 2.63 16.75
N GLY A 240 3.66 1.46 17.23
CA GLY A 240 4.54 1.39 18.40
C GLY A 240 5.82 2.21 18.17
N LYS A 241 6.18 3.05 19.15
CA LYS A 241 7.24 4.07 19.05
C LYS A 241 8.59 3.51 18.56
N ASP A 242 9.00 2.35 19.06
CA ASP A 242 10.35 1.82 18.86
C ASP A 242 10.57 1.18 17.48
N SER A 243 9.57 0.46 16.96
CA SER A 243 9.63 -0.10 15.60
C SER A 243 9.65 0.98 14.53
N ASN A 244 9.21 2.19 14.85
CA ASN A 244 9.18 3.29 13.91
C ASN A 244 10.55 3.97 13.75
N GLN A 245 11.32 4.09 14.84
CA GLN A 245 12.59 4.82 14.82
C GLN A 245 13.68 4.09 14.03
N ALA A 246 13.87 2.78 14.23
CA ALA A 246 14.87 2.02 13.47
C ALA A 246 14.60 2.02 11.95
N GLY A 247 13.32 2.11 11.54
CA GLY A 247 12.96 2.30 10.14
C GLY A 247 13.36 3.68 9.62
N VAL A 248 13.10 4.74 10.40
CA VAL A 248 13.52 6.11 10.10
C VAL A 248 15.05 6.19 9.93
N ASP A 249 15.79 5.64 10.88
CA ASP A 249 17.26 5.69 10.87
C ASP A 249 17.86 4.95 9.66
N LEU A 250 17.27 3.80 9.29
CA LEU A 250 17.67 3.06 8.09
C LEU A 250 17.37 3.85 6.82
N THR A 251 16.21 4.50 6.72
CA THR A 251 15.87 5.37 5.58
C THR A 251 16.83 6.56 5.47
N VAL A 252 17.15 7.22 6.58
CA VAL A 252 18.14 8.31 6.63
C VAL A 252 19.52 7.82 6.18
N THR A 253 19.93 6.64 6.63
CA THR A 253 21.20 6.03 6.23
C THR A 253 21.24 5.78 4.74
N ILE A 254 20.23 5.09 4.17
CA ILE A 254 20.15 4.82 2.73
C ILE A 254 20.19 6.12 1.93
N ALA A 255 19.37 7.11 2.30
CA ALA A 255 19.28 8.37 1.57
C ALA A 255 20.61 9.15 1.56
N ASN A 256 21.36 9.13 2.66
CA ASN A 256 22.64 9.85 2.76
C ASN A 256 23.84 9.06 2.24
N LEU A 257 23.70 7.76 1.99
CA LEU A 257 24.69 6.96 1.25
C LEU A 257 24.65 7.21 -0.27
N THR A 258 23.66 7.95 -0.77
CA THR A 258 23.45 8.14 -2.20
C THR A 258 24.38 9.19 -2.82
N THR A 259 24.82 8.93 -4.06
CA THR A 259 25.61 9.86 -4.87
C THR A 259 24.76 10.98 -5.47
N PRO A 260 25.35 12.08 -5.97
CA PRO A 260 24.60 13.12 -6.68
C PRO A 260 23.75 12.58 -7.84
N GLU A 261 24.26 11.59 -8.59
CA GLU A 261 23.53 10.96 -9.71
C GLU A 261 22.32 10.16 -9.21
N GLN A 262 22.46 9.44 -8.10
CA GLN A 262 21.36 8.69 -7.48
C GLN A 262 20.28 9.64 -6.91
N LYS A 263 20.67 10.79 -6.33
CA LYS A 263 19.73 11.84 -5.93
C LYS A 263 19.01 12.46 -7.12
N ALA A 264 19.72 12.70 -8.22
CA ALA A 264 19.10 13.17 -9.46
C ALA A 264 18.08 12.15 -10.02
N HIS A 265 18.39 10.85 -9.96
CA HIS A 265 17.42 9.80 -10.32
C HIS A 265 16.19 9.81 -9.40
N ALA A 266 16.35 10.02 -8.08
CA ALA A 266 15.22 10.16 -7.17
C ALA A 266 14.35 11.38 -7.51
N VAL A 267 14.96 12.53 -7.82
CA VAL A 267 14.24 13.74 -8.24
C VAL A 267 13.42 13.48 -9.51
N ASP A 268 13.99 12.81 -10.51
CA ASP A 268 13.29 12.39 -11.73
C ASP A 268 12.14 11.42 -11.41
N ARG A 269 12.37 10.44 -10.53
CA ARG A 269 11.34 9.48 -10.11
C ARG A 269 10.15 10.15 -9.45
N PHE A 270 10.38 11.05 -8.50
CA PHE A 270 9.29 11.80 -7.86
C PHE A 270 8.59 12.74 -8.84
N GLN A 271 9.32 13.35 -9.79
CA GLN A 271 8.70 14.15 -10.85
C GLN A 271 7.71 13.32 -11.68
N LYS A 272 8.10 12.10 -12.08
CA LYS A 272 7.23 11.18 -12.82
C LYS A 272 5.96 10.83 -12.03
N TRP A 273 6.07 10.56 -10.73
CA TRP A 273 4.90 10.31 -9.88
C TRP A 273 3.99 11.53 -9.73
N ILE A 274 4.54 12.75 -9.68
CA ILE A 274 3.78 13.99 -9.67
C ILE A 274 3.01 14.14 -10.99
N ASP A 275 3.65 13.85 -12.13
CA ASP A 275 3.04 13.96 -13.45
C ASP A 275 1.93 12.92 -13.66
N ASP A 276 2.14 11.68 -13.23
CA ASP A 276 1.13 10.62 -13.21
C ASP A 276 -0.07 11.04 -12.36
N THR A 277 0.18 11.52 -11.13
CA THR A 277 -0.86 12.00 -10.21
C THR A 277 -1.68 13.13 -10.84
N ARG A 278 -1.01 14.13 -11.46
CA ARG A 278 -1.67 15.23 -12.15
C ARG A 278 -2.46 14.77 -13.38
N SER A 279 -1.97 13.77 -14.10
CA SER A 279 -2.73 13.15 -15.20
C SER A 279 -4.02 12.51 -14.71
N LEU A 280 -3.94 11.74 -13.62
CA LEU A 280 -5.10 11.08 -13.02
C LEU A 280 -6.15 12.08 -12.49
N ILE A 281 -5.71 13.22 -11.94
CA ILE A 281 -6.59 14.32 -11.54
C ILE A 281 -7.36 14.88 -12.76
N ARG A 282 -6.65 15.20 -13.86
CA ARG A 282 -7.26 15.75 -15.07
C ARG A 282 -8.28 14.79 -15.69
N GLU A 283 -7.94 13.51 -15.78
CA GLU A 283 -8.85 12.47 -16.30
C GLU A 283 -10.10 12.32 -15.43
N GLY A 284 -9.95 12.39 -14.11
CA GLY A 284 -11.10 12.39 -13.18
C GLY A 284 -12.05 13.58 -13.37
N ASN A 285 -11.52 14.73 -13.77
CA ASN A 285 -12.31 15.93 -14.03
C ASN A 285 -13.01 15.87 -15.40
N ASN A 286 -12.39 15.25 -16.41
CA ASN A 286 -12.95 15.12 -17.76
C ASN A 286 -13.99 13.99 -17.89
N GLY A 287 -13.99 13.01 -16.98
CA GLY A 287 -14.96 11.92 -16.93
C GLY A 287 -16.18 12.18 -16.04
N ALA A 288 -16.28 13.35 -15.40
CA ALA A 288 -17.48 13.73 -14.66
C ALA A 288 -18.57 14.13 -15.65
N PRO A 289 -19.78 13.53 -15.63
CA PRO A 289 -20.89 14.09 -16.37
C PRO A 289 -21.07 15.53 -15.88
N SER A 290 -21.11 16.47 -16.81
CA SER A 290 -21.48 17.85 -16.54
C SER A 290 -22.77 17.82 -15.72
N GLN A 291 -22.70 18.21 -14.45
CA GLN A 291 -23.89 18.66 -13.75
C GLN A 291 -24.34 19.91 -14.50
N ALA A 292 -25.21 19.70 -15.48
CA ALA A 292 -25.98 20.76 -16.08
C ALA A 292 -26.75 21.42 -14.94
N SER A 293 -26.40 22.68 -14.71
CA SER A 293 -27.14 23.59 -13.86
C SER A 293 -28.59 23.60 -14.33
N ASN A 294 -29.47 22.99 -13.54
CA ASN A 294 -30.91 23.22 -13.60
C ASN A 294 -31.35 23.69 -12.21
N ASN A 295 -31.13 24.98 -11.97
CA ASN A 295 -32.10 25.97 -11.49
C ASN A 295 -31.38 27.21 -10.97
#